data_AF-A0A5C8GMP1-F1
#
_entry.id   AF-A0A5C8GMP1-F1
#
_cell.length_a   1.000
_cell.length_b   1.000
_cell.length_c   1.000
_cell.angle_alpha   90.00
_cell.angle_beta   90.00
_cell.angle_gamma   90.00
#
_symmetry.space_group_name_H-M   'P 1'
#
loop_
_entity.id
_entity.type
_entity.pdbx_description
1 polymer ?
#
loop_
_entity_poly.entity_id
_entity_poly.type
_entity_poly.pdbx_seq_one_letter_code
_entity_poly.pdbx_strand_id
1 'polypeptide(L)'
;MKLNEIPILVEEKRLIRVCFPVYMLSLFGLLYAFLTQPDIIFPDDLIPDRLLFSDYVSLICESTALFAFSGLIYVFYQALERIIDYDRVLSARFFLMASVLCVPFYVLSAKIGTMWFGTAGLPGALDLFSNILIVIFLFSTLNSLCILYLSTEEKLRVLSQRALLCYVGMLVLGLCFFLLALTSVPNLLLASIAVVQLVLAALVFKSLYAMLGYSPYEEELKRRTASCE
;
A
#
# COMPACT_ATOMS: atom_id res chain seq x y z
N MET A 1 -7.17 28.83 2.82
CA MET A 1 -8.27 28.25 2.02
C MET A 1 -9.15 27.45 2.98
N LYS A 2 -10.39 27.87 3.24
CA LYS A 2 -11.25 27.16 4.19
C LYS A 2 -11.65 25.79 3.61
N LEU A 3 -11.34 24.73 4.34
CA LEU A 3 -11.75 23.36 4.02
C LEU A 3 -13.17 23.10 4.54
N ASN A 4 -14.02 22.49 3.72
CA ASN A 4 -15.37 22.11 4.07
C ASN A 4 -15.48 20.59 4.22
N GLU A 5 -16.33 20.14 5.15
CA GLU A 5 -16.65 18.72 5.30
C GLU A 5 -17.61 18.28 4.20
N ILE A 6 -17.29 17.15 3.55
CA ILE A 6 -18.06 16.59 2.44
C ILE A 6 -18.42 15.13 2.72
N PRO A 7 -19.59 14.66 2.25
CA PRO A 7 -19.96 13.26 2.39
C PRO A 7 -19.02 12.37 1.56
N ILE A 8 -18.48 11.33 2.21
CA ILE A 8 -17.68 10.29 1.55
C ILE A 8 -18.63 9.43 0.68
N LEU A 9 -18.23 9.16 -0.56
CA LEU A 9 -19.03 8.41 -1.53
C LEU A 9 -19.25 6.96 -1.06
N VAL A 10 -20.35 6.36 -1.50
CA VAL A 10 -20.70 4.98 -1.14
C VAL A 10 -19.66 3.99 -1.66
N GLU A 11 -19.14 4.21 -2.87
CA GLU A 11 -18.12 3.38 -3.50
C GLU A 11 -16.80 3.43 -2.73
N GLU A 12 -16.36 4.60 -2.29
CA GLU A 12 -15.15 4.78 -1.48
C GLU A 12 -15.29 4.07 -0.13
N LYS A 13 -16.46 4.18 0.51
CA LYS A 13 -16.75 3.44 1.75
C LYS A 13 -16.70 1.94 1.53
N ARG A 14 -17.26 1.43 0.43
CA ARG A 14 -17.24 -0.01 0.09
C ARG A 14 -15.81 -0.48 -0.18
N LEU A 15 -15.06 0.26 -0.98
CA LEU A 15 -13.69 -0.06 -1.32
C LEU A 15 -12.83 -0.15 -0.07
N ILE A 16 -12.92 0.82 0.84
CA ILE A 16 -12.15 0.81 2.10
C ILE A 16 -12.58 -0.33 3.01
N ARG A 17 -13.90 -0.61 3.12
CA ARG A 17 -14.41 -1.74 3.91
C ARG A 17 -13.94 -3.09 3.41
N VAL A 18 -13.61 -3.23 2.13
CA VAL A 18 -13.09 -4.47 1.55
C VAL A 18 -11.56 -4.48 1.59
N CYS A 19 -10.91 -3.46 1.06
CA CYS A 19 -9.47 -3.39 0.95
C CYS A 19 -8.78 -3.39 2.32
N PHE A 20 -9.30 -2.70 3.33
CA PHE A 20 -8.64 -2.64 4.63
C PHE A 20 -8.58 -4.01 5.33
N PRO A 21 -9.70 -4.74 5.54
CA PRO A 21 -9.64 -6.07 6.14
C PRO A 21 -8.83 -7.08 5.30
N VAL A 22 -8.97 -7.03 3.97
CA VAL A 22 -8.24 -7.92 3.06
C VAL A 22 -6.72 -7.68 3.17
N TYR A 23 -6.31 -6.42 3.21
CA TYR A 23 -4.90 -6.04 3.40
C TYR A 23 -4.36 -6.55 4.74
N MET A 24 -5.09 -6.31 5.83
CA MET A 24 -4.68 -6.75 7.17
C MET A 24 -4.60 -8.28 7.27
N LEU A 25 -5.60 -8.99 6.75
CA LEU A 25 -5.63 -10.45 6.75
C LEU A 25 -4.47 -11.03 5.92
N SER A 26 -4.15 -10.40 4.79
CA SER A 26 -3.05 -10.79 3.92
C SER A 26 -1.70 -10.60 4.61
N LEU A 27 -1.50 -9.50 5.31
CA LEU A 27 -0.28 -9.29 6.09
C LEU A 27 -0.17 -10.26 7.29
N PHE A 28 -1.28 -10.62 7.94
CA PHE A 28 -1.28 -11.70 8.94
C PHE A 28 -0.91 -13.06 8.33
N GLY A 29 -1.43 -13.36 7.15
CA GLY A 29 -1.09 -14.59 6.40
C GLY A 29 0.39 -14.64 6.01
N LEU A 30 0.97 -13.50 5.61
CA LEU A 30 2.40 -13.39 5.33
C LEU A 30 3.25 -13.61 6.57
N LEU A 31 2.87 -12.99 7.69
CA LEU A 31 3.54 -13.21 8.96
C LEU A 31 3.47 -14.69 9.37
N TYR A 32 2.31 -15.32 9.23
CA TYR A 32 2.16 -16.74 9.51
C TYR A 32 3.05 -17.60 8.61
N ALA A 33 3.02 -17.37 7.29
CA ALA A 33 3.86 -18.09 6.34
C ALA A 33 5.35 -17.99 6.70
N PHE A 34 5.81 -16.78 6.99
CA PHE A 34 7.19 -16.50 7.41
C PHE A 34 7.57 -17.23 8.70
N LEU A 35 6.71 -17.22 9.72
CA LEU A 35 6.97 -17.89 11.01
C LEU A 35 6.95 -19.42 10.91
N THR A 36 6.31 -19.97 9.89
CA THR A 36 6.19 -21.42 9.67
C THR A 36 7.23 -22.01 8.71
N GLN A 37 8.09 -21.18 8.10
CA GLN A 37 9.16 -21.69 7.26
C GLN A 37 10.26 -22.37 8.12
N PRO A 38 10.59 -23.65 7.86
CA PRO A 38 11.62 -24.38 8.59
C PRO A 38 13.01 -23.87 8.15
N ASP A 39 13.74 -23.28 9.10
CA ASP A 39 15.07 -22.68 8.97
C ASP A 39 15.20 -21.65 7.83
N ILE A 40 15.57 -20.41 8.19
CA ILE A 40 15.86 -19.32 7.25
C ILE A 40 17.20 -19.62 6.56
N ILE A 41 17.22 -20.65 5.72
CA ILE A 41 18.20 -20.85 4.68
C ILE A 41 17.50 -20.26 3.46
N PHE A 42 17.95 -19.09 2.97
CA PHE A 42 17.50 -18.58 1.67
C PHE A 42 17.71 -19.70 0.64
N PRO A 43 16.66 -20.42 0.20
CA PRO A 43 16.88 -21.60 -0.60
C PRO A 43 16.95 -21.20 -2.06
N ASP A 44 17.54 -22.10 -2.81
CA ASP A 44 17.58 -22.20 -4.26
C ASP A 44 16.33 -21.65 -4.96
N ASP A 45 16.51 -21.19 -6.21
CA ASP A 45 15.43 -20.81 -7.14
C ASP A 45 14.11 -21.57 -6.87
N LEU A 46 12.98 -20.86 -6.77
CA LEU A 46 11.67 -21.49 -6.60
C LEU A 46 11.36 -22.33 -7.85
N ILE A 47 11.56 -23.64 -7.73
CA ILE A 47 11.20 -24.63 -8.75
C ILE A 47 9.76 -25.08 -8.48
N PRO A 48 8.86 -25.09 -9.48
CA PRO A 48 7.44 -25.42 -9.28
C PRO A 48 7.20 -26.74 -8.54
N ASP A 49 8.03 -27.75 -8.81
CA ASP A 49 7.94 -29.09 -8.22
C ASP A 49 8.45 -29.17 -6.76
N ARG A 50 8.98 -28.08 -6.21
CA ARG A 50 9.55 -28.00 -4.84
C ARG A 50 8.86 -26.98 -3.94
N LEU A 51 7.76 -26.36 -4.40
CA LEU A 51 7.04 -25.36 -3.63
C LEU A 51 6.42 -25.99 -2.37
N LEU A 52 6.76 -25.43 -1.21
CA LEU A 52 6.14 -25.79 0.07
C LEU A 52 4.78 -25.10 0.20
N PHE A 53 3.91 -25.64 1.06
CA PHE A 53 2.61 -25.02 1.37
C PHE A 53 2.77 -23.57 1.86
N SER A 54 3.83 -23.28 2.62
CA SER A 54 4.19 -21.92 3.07
C SER A 54 4.42 -20.95 1.90
N ASP A 55 4.99 -21.44 0.79
CA ASP A 55 5.33 -20.60 -0.36
C ASP A 55 4.07 -20.21 -1.14
N TYR A 56 3.12 -21.14 -1.27
CA TYR A 56 1.79 -20.85 -1.82
C TYR A 56 1.04 -19.84 -0.96
N VAL A 57 1.04 -20.00 0.37
CA VAL A 57 0.40 -19.05 1.29
C VAL A 57 1.07 -17.67 1.18
N SER A 58 2.40 -17.60 1.13
CA SER A 58 3.12 -16.34 0.97
C SER A 58 2.75 -15.66 -0.34
N LEU A 59 2.81 -16.37 -1.47
CA LEU A 59 2.51 -15.81 -2.79
C LEU A 59 1.06 -15.32 -2.90
N ILE A 60 0.09 -16.07 -2.37
CA ILE A 60 -1.32 -15.66 -2.35
C ILE A 60 -1.50 -14.42 -1.47
N CYS A 61 -0.93 -14.42 -0.27
CA CYS A 61 -1.07 -13.31 0.67
C CYS A 61 -0.34 -12.05 0.19
N GLU A 62 0.85 -12.15 -0.39
CA GLU A 62 1.53 -11.03 -1.07
C GLU A 62 0.68 -10.45 -2.20
N SER A 63 0.16 -11.31 -3.07
CA SER A 63 -0.69 -10.91 -4.20
C SER A 63 -1.94 -10.17 -3.72
N THR A 64 -2.59 -10.72 -2.69
CA THR A 64 -3.82 -10.17 -2.13
C THR A 64 -3.56 -8.88 -1.36
N ALA A 65 -2.43 -8.78 -0.64
CA ALA A 65 -1.98 -7.54 -0.01
C ALA A 65 -1.74 -6.46 -1.06
N LEU A 66 -1.07 -6.78 -2.16
CA LEU A 66 -0.79 -5.85 -3.26
C LEU A 66 -2.07 -5.35 -3.93
N PHE A 67 -3.04 -6.24 -4.20
CA PHE A 67 -4.35 -5.84 -4.73
C PHE A 67 -5.11 -4.92 -3.79
N ALA A 68 -5.20 -5.29 -2.51
CA ALA A 68 -5.86 -4.47 -1.51
C ALA A 68 -5.19 -3.11 -1.37
N PHE A 69 -3.86 -3.10 -1.42
CA PHE A 69 -3.06 -1.89 -1.39
C PHE A 69 -3.28 -0.99 -2.61
N SER A 70 -3.40 -1.54 -3.83
CA SER A 70 -3.79 -0.79 -5.03
C SER A 70 -5.14 -0.07 -4.85
N GLY A 71 -6.14 -0.77 -4.32
CA GLY A 71 -7.44 -0.14 -4.00
C GLY A 71 -7.31 1.00 -2.99
N LEU A 72 -6.38 0.91 -2.04
CA LEU A 72 -6.14 1.96 -1.05
C LEU A 72 -5.34 3.14 -1.61
N ILE A 73 -4.44 2.90 -2.56
CA ILE A 73 -3.76 3.95 -3.33
C ILE A 73 -4.79 4.72 -4.14
N TYR A 74 -5.77 4.04 -4.75
CA TYR A 74 -6.85 4.70 -5.46
C TYR A 74 -7.68 5.62 -4.55
N VAL A 75 -7.98 5.16 -3.34
CA VAL A 75 -8.64 6.00 -2.31
C VAL A 75 -7.77 7.22 -1.97
N PHE A 76 -6.46 7.04 -1.81
CA PHE A 76 -5.55 8.15 -1.55
C PHE A 76 -5.49 9.14 -2.72
N TYR A 77 -5.48 8.65 -3.95
CA TYR A 77 -5.59 9.45 -5.15
C TYR A 77 -6.86 10.31 -5.15
N GLN A 78 -8.02 9.71 -4.83
CA GLN A 78 -9.29 10.42 -4.70
C GLN A 78 -9.27 11.49 -3.59
N ALA A 79 -8.62 11.19 -2.46
CA ALA A 79 -8.44 12.17 -1.39
C ALA A 79 -7.56 13.34 -1.83
N LEU A 80 -6.45 13.08 -2.52
CA LEU A 80 -5.54 14.09 -3.04
C LEU A 80 -6.22 15.01 -4.06
N GLU A 81 -6.99 14.43 -4.98
CA GLU A 81 -7.77 15.17 -5.98
C GLU A 81 -8.72 16.18 -5.34
N ARG A 82 -9.33 15.81 -4.22
CA ARG A 82 -10.26 16.70 -3.50
C ARG A 82 -9.57 17.82 -2.76
N ILE A 83 -8.28 17.71 -2.44
CA ILE A 83 -7.62 18.59 -1.46
C ILE A 83 -6.65 19.57 -2.12
N ILE A 84 -5.99 19.18 -3.21
CA ILE A 84 -4.89 19.96 -3.79
C ILE A 84 -5.17 20.35 -5.24
N ASP A 85 -4.85 21.59 -5.56
CA ASP A 85 -4.89 22.14 -6.92
C ASP A 85 -4.10 21.28 -7.92
N TYR A 86 -4.72 21.07 -9.08
CA TYR A 86 -4.32 20.10 -10.10
C TYR A 86 -2.84 20.24 -10.53
N ASP A 87 -2.35 21.48 -10.63
CA ASP A 87 -1.00 21.78 -11.13
C ASP A 87 0.14 21.42 -10.16
N ARG A 88 -0.09 21.45 -8.85
CA ARG A 88 0.98 21.23 -7.86
C ARG A 88 1.34 19.76 -7.64
N VAL A 89 0.46 18.85 -8.07
CA VAL A 89 0.57 17.41 -7.77
C VAL A 89 0.44 16.55 -9.02
N LEU A 90 0.48 17.15 -10.21
CA LEU A 90 0.27 16.45 -11.48
C LEU A 90 1.17 15.21 -11.62
N SER A 91 2.46 15.36 -11.31
CA SER A 91 3.43 14.25 -11.35
C SER A 91 3.11 13.17 -10.33
N ALA A 92 2.88 13.54 -9.06
CA ALA A 92 2.53 12.60 -8.00
C ALA A 92 1.19 11.87 -8.28
N ARG A 93 0.19 12.57 -8.83
CA ARG A 93 -1.10 11.98 -9.26
C ARG A 93 -0.91 11.00 -10.41
N PHE A 94 -0.11 11.35 -11.42
CA PHE A 94 0.22 10.44 -12.52
C PHE A 94 0.88 9.17 -11.99
N PHE A 95 1.88 9.30 -11.10
CA PHE A 95 2.55 8.14 -10.51
C PHE A 95 1.64 7.31 -9.60
N LEU A 96 0.75 7.93 -8.82
CA LEU A 96 -0.23 7.20 -8.01
C LEU A 96 -1.21 6.42 -8.89
N MET A 97 -1.74 7.04 -9.94
CA MET A 97 -2.64 6.37 -10.89
C MET A 97 -1.92 5.26 -11.66
N ALA A 98 -0.69 5.50 -12.12
CA ALA A 98 0.15 4.48 -12.72
C ALA A 98 0.34 3.29 -11.76
N SER A 99 0.53 3.55 -10.47
CA SER A 99 0.69 2.50 -9.46
C SER A 99 -0.58 1.68 -9.24
N VAL A 100 -1.75 2.32 -9.26
CA VAL A 100 -3.05 1.61 -9.21
C VAL A 100 -3.17 0.58 -10.34
N LEU A 101 -2.64 0.89 -11.53
CA LEU A 101 -2.69 0.02 -12.70
C LEU A 101 -1.53 -1.00 -12.76
N CYS A 102 -0.33 -0.57 -12.41
CA CYS A 102 0.89 -1.40 -12.47
C CYS A 102 0.90 -2.49 -11.42
N VAL A 103 0.34 -2.26 -10.22
CA VAL A 103 0.33 -3.27 -9.14
C VAL A 103 -0.49 -4.52 -9.52
N PRO A 104 -1.74 -4.41 -10.00
CA PRO A 104 -2.48 -5.53 -10.59
C PRO A 104 -1.72 -6.24 -11.71
N PHE A 105 -1.12 -5.47 -12.63
CA PHE A 105 -0.37 -6.04 -13.74
C PHE A 105 0.84 -6.84 -13.26
N TYR A 106 1.55 -6.35 -12.24
CA TYR A 106 2.65 -7.08 -11.60
C TYR A 106 2.18 -8.37 -10.94
N VAL A 107 1.09 -8.32 -10.18
CA VAL A 107 0.55 -9.52 -9.54
C VAL A 107 0.18 -10.57 -10.59
N LEU A 108 -0.47 -10.16 -11.68
CA LEU A 108 -0.88 -11.06 -12.77
C LEU A 108 0.30 -11.60 -13.58
N SER A 109 1.32 -10.79 -13.86
CA SER A 109 2.44 -11.18 -14.72
C SER A 109 3.56 -11.88 -13.96
N ALA A 110 3.98 -11.33 -12.83
CA ALA A 110 5.11 -11.84 -12.06
C ALA A 110 4.68 -12.86 -11.01
N LYS A 111 3.69 -12.57 -10.14
CA LYS A 111 3.35 -13.49 -9.04
C LYS A 111 2.63 -14.75 -9.52
N ILE A 112 1.62 -14.61 -10.39
CA ILE A 112 0.98 -15.78 -11.03
C ILE A 112 1.96 -16.49 -11.97
N GLY A 113 2.81 -15.73 -12.69
CA GLY A 113 3.88 -16.31 -13.50
C GLY A 113 4.85 -17.17 -12.69
N THR A 114 5.26 -16.70 -11.51
CA THR A 114 6.15 -17.46 -10.61
C THR A 114 5.48 -18.73 -10.10
N MET A 115 4.16 -18.71 -9.83
CA MET A 115 3.43 -19.92 -9.45
C MET A 115 3.38 -20.97 -10.56
N TRP A 116 3.34 -20.57 -11.83
CA TRP A 116 3.20 -21.48 -12.97
C TRP A 116 4.53 -21.92 -13.57
N PHE A 117 5.54 -21.05 -13.59
CA PHE A 117 6.80 -21.28 -14.29
C PHE A 117 8.02 -21.32 -13.36
N GLY A 118 7.86 -21.02 -12.06
CA GLY A 118 8.97 -20.90 -11.12
C GLY A 118 9.81 -19.63 -11.37
N THR A 119 10.89 -19.45 -10.60
CA THR A 119 11.82 -18.31 -10.78
C THR A 119 12.82 -18.54 -11.91
N ALA A 120 13.11 -19.80 -12.26
CA ALA A 120 14.05 -20.14 -13.33
C ALA A 120 13.54 -19.72 -14.74
N GLY A 121 12.22 -19.62 -14.92
CA GLY A 121 11.58 -19.25 -16.20
C GLY A 121 11.14 -17.79 -16.30
N LEU A 122 11.17 -17.04 -15.20
CA LEU A 122 10.74 -15.64 -15.18
C LEU A 122 11.92 -14.75 -15.61
N PRO A 123 11.79 -13.89 -16.64
CA PRO A 123 12.89 -13.03 -17.04
C PRO A 123 13.28 -12.10 -15.88
N GLY A 124 14.56 -12.05 -15.48
CA GLY A 124 15.03 -11.11 -14.45
C GLY A 124 14.68 -9.64 -14.75
N ALA A 125 14.35 -9.31 -16.00
CA ALA A 125 13.80 -8.02 -16.42
C ALA A 125 12.41 -7.71 -15.82
N LEU A 126 11.54 -8.72 -15.65
CA LEU A 126 10.19 -8.57 -15.09
C LEU A 126 10.25 -8.26 -13.59
N ASP A 127 11.18 -8.92 -12.89
CA ASP A 127 11.42 -8.71 -11.46
C ASP A 127 12.09 -7.37 -11.20
N LEU A 128 13.08 -6.98 -12.02
CA LEU A 128 13.70 -5.65 -11.98
C LEU A 128 12.68 -4.53 -12.26
N PHE A 129 11.84 -4.69 -13.29
CA PHE A 129 10.81 -3.71 -13.63
C PHE A 129 9.81 -3.54 -12.48
N SER A 130 9.45 -4.63 -11.80
CA SER A 130 8.57 -4.58 -10.64
C SER A 130 9.18 -3.86 -9.44
N ASN A 131 10.45 -4.11 -9.14
CA ASN A 131 11.16 -3.46 -8.04
C ASN A 131 11.29 -1.95 -8.29
N ILE A 132 11.58 -1.55 -9.54
CA ILE A 132 11.60 -0.14 -9.94
C ILE A 132 10.22 0.50 -9.72
N LEU A 133 9.14 -0.18 -10.13
CA LEU A 133 7.78 0.30 -9.93
C LEU A 133 7.43 0.46 -8.44
N ILE A 134 7.81 -0.50 -7.60
CA ILE A 134 7.60 -0.43 -6.14
C ILE A 134 8.35 0.78 -5.58
N VAL A 135 9.61 1.00 -5.95
CA VAL A 135 10.40 2.14 -5.46
C VAL A 135 9.78 3.47 -5.90
N ILE A 136 9.42 3.61 -7.18
CA ILE A 136 8.74 4.80 -7.71
C ILE A 136 7.45 5.05 -6.94
N PHE A 137 6.69 3.99 -6.67
CA PHE A 137 5.44 4.08 -5.92
C PHE A 137 5.66 4.55 -4.48
N LEU A 138 6.61 3.96 -3.74
CA LEU A 138 6.89 4.33 -2.36
C LEU A 138 7.31 5.81 -2.29
N PHE A 139 8.16 6.23 -3.21
CA PHE A 139 8.63 7.61 -3.30
C PHE A 139 7.50 8.58 -3.69
N SER A 140 6.64 8.20 -4.63
CA SER A 140 5.48 9.02 -5.04
C SER A 140 4.49 9.22 -3.90
N THR A 141 4.20 8.15 -3.14
CA THR A 141 3.30 8.20 -1.99
C THR A 141 3.87 9.08 -0.89
N LEU A 142 5.16 8.92 -0.58
CA LEU A 142 5.87 9.77 0.38
C LEU A 142 5.84 11.24 -0.06
N ASN A 143 6.16 11.52 -1.32
CA ASN A 143 6.16 12.87 -1.87
C ASN A 143 4.76 13.49 -1.80
N SER A 144 3.72 12.74 -2.15
CA SER A 144 2.33 13.21 -2.07
C SER A 144 1.90 13.54 -0.64
N LEU A 145 2.30 12.72 0.34
CA LEU A 145 2.05 13.00 1.76
C LEU A 145 2.83 14.23 2.26
N CYS A 146 4.07 14.41 1.81
CA CYS A 146 4.87 15.61 2.10
C CYS A 146 4.22 16.87 1.51
N ILE A 147 3.78 16.82 0.25
CA ILE A 147 3.09 17.93 -0.41
C ILE A 147 1.79 18.27 0.33
N LEU A 148 1.00 17.26 0.74
CA LEU A 148 -0.19 17.43 1.59
C LEU A 148 0.16 18.15 2.89
N TYR A 149 1.19 17.69 3.60
CA TYR A 149 1.61 18.28 4.87
C TYR A 149 2.01 19.76 4.72
N LEU A 150 2.77 20.09 3.67
CA LEU A 150 3.24 21.45 3.42
C LEU A 150 2.14 22.38 2.92
N SER A 151 1.15 21.85 2.18
CA SER A 151 0.15 22.66 1.47
C SER A 151 -1.17 22.87 2.23
N THR A 152 -1.40 22.16 3.33
CA THR A 152 -2.70 22.16 4.01
C THR A 152 -2.71 22.96 5.32
N GLU A 153 -3.90 23.44 5.69
CA GLU A 153 -4.19 24.14 6.95
C GLU A 153 -4.19 23.19 8.16
N GLU A 154 -4.21 23.76 9.37
CA GLU A 154 -3.94 23.09 10.66
C GLU A 154 -4.59 21.70 10.84
N LYS A 155 -5.89 21.52 10.53
CA LYS A 155 -6.57 20.23 10.73
C LYS A 155 -6.09 19.13 9.79
N LEU A 156 -5.96 19.42 8.50
CA LEU A 156 -5.45 18.46 7.51
C LEU A 156 -3.94 18.26 7.67
N ARG A 157 -3.22 19.28 8.12
CA ARG A 157 -1.79 19.20 8.45
C ARG A 157 -1.54 18.19 9.56
N VAL A 158 -2.35 18.15 10.61
CA VAL A 158 -2.23 17.14 11.68
C VAL A 158 -2.52 15.74 11.16
N LEU A 159 -3.55 15.56 10.32
CA LEU A 159 -3.85 14.24 9.73
C LEU A 159 -2.76 13.78 8.77
N SER A 160 -2.24 14.67 7.93
CA SER A 160 -1.17 14.38 6.96
C SER A 160 0.16 14.13 7.66
N GLN A 161 0.47 14.87 8.73
CA GLN A 161 1.63 14.60 9.58
C GLN A 161 1.55 13.21 10.21
N ARG A 162 0.39 12.82 10.75
CA ARG A 162 0.18 11.47 11.32
C ARG A 162 0.34 10.39 10.26
N ALA A 163 -0.28 10.56 9.09
CA ALA A 163 -0.14 9.63 7.97
C ALA A 163 1.32 9.52 7.51
N LEU A 164 2.02 10.65 7.36
CA LEU A 164 3.42 10.71 6.97
C LEU A 164 4.34 10.01 7.98
N LEU A 165 4.18 10.29 9.28
CA LEU A 165 4.97 9.65 10.34
C LEU A 165 4.74 8.14 10.38
N CYS A 166 3.48 7.70 10.28
CA CYS A 166 3.17 6.27 10.27
C CYS A 166 3.73 5.59 9.01
N TYR A 167 3.62 6.23 7.84
CA TYR A 167 4.14 5.73 6.58
C TYR A 167 5.67 5.62 6.59
N VAL A 168 6.37 6.67 7.03
CA VAL A 168 7.84 6.63 7.22
C VAL A 168 8.23 5.56 8.23
N GLY A 169 7.49 5.43 9.34
CA GLY A 169 7.69 4.35 10.31
C GLY A 169 7.55 2.96 9.68
N MET A 170 6.55 2.74 8.81
CA MET A 170 6.41 1.49 8.07
C MET A 170 7.60 1.20 7.17
N LEU A 171 8.12 2.22 6.45
CA LEU A 171 9.29 2.07 5.58
C LEU A 171 10.54 1.68 6.38
N VAL A 172 10.80 2.39 7.48
CA VAL A 172 11.96 2.13 8.35
C VAL A 172 11.86 0.73 8.96
N LEU A 173 10.70 0.37 9.52
CA LEU A 173 10.50 -0.96 10.10
C LEU A 173 10.56 -2.07 9.03
N GLY A 174 10.17 -1.78 7.80
CA GLY A 174 10.25 -2.74 6.69
C GLY A 174 11.70 -3.01 6.30
N LEU A 175 12.51 -1.95 6.23
CA LEU A 175 13.94 -2.08 6.04
C LEU A 175 14.60 -2.83 7.21
N CYS A 176 14.25 -2.51 8.45
CA CYS A 176 14.73 -3.25 9.62
C CYS A 176 14.32 -4.72 9.59
N PHE A 177 13.07 -5.02 9.24
CA PHE A 177 12.58 -6.39 9.12
C PHE A 177 13.40 -7.16 8.08
N PHE A 178 13.62 -6.57 6.89
CA PHE A 178 14.44 -7.18 5.84
C PHE A 178 15.88 -7.43 6.30
N LEU A 179 16.54 -6.42 6.87
CA LEU A 179 17.92 -6.56 7.35
C LEU A 179 18.06 -7.59 8.47
N LEU A 180 17.08 -7.66 9.37
CA LEU A 180 17.07 -8.64 10.45
C LEU A 180 16.77 -10.04 9.92
N ALA A 181 15.91 -10.19 8.90
CA ALA A 181 15.64 -11.46 8.25
C ALA A 181 16.89 -12.05 7.56
N LEU A 182 17.88 -11.23 7.20
CA LEU A 182 19.18 -11.69 6.69
C LEU A 182 20.10 -12.25 7.80
N THR A 183 19.70 -12.13 9.07
CA THR A 183 20.48 -12.56 10.23
C THR A 183 19.71 -13.58 11.06
N SER A 184 20.40 -14.38 11.87
CA SER A 184 19.77 -15.39 12.74
C SER A 184 19.15 -14.73 13.97
N VAL A 185 17.98 -14.12 13.83
CA VAL A 185 17.27 -13.38 14.89
C VAL A 185 16.05 -14.16 15.37
N PRO A 186 15.67 -14.09 16.66
CA PRO A 186 14.48 -14.79 17.13
C PRO A 186 13.21 -14.39 16.36
N ASN A 187 12.43 -15.40 15.96
CA ASN A 187 11.14 -15.22 15.27
C ASN A 187 10.19 -14.27 16.01
N LEU A 188 10.26 -14.23 17.35
CA LEU A 188 9.47 -13.31 18.16
C LEU A 188 9.79 -11.83 17.88
N LEU A 189 11.07 -11.51 17.64
CA LEU A 189 11.47 -10.14 17.32
C LEU A 189 10.93 -9.73 15.95
N LEU A 190 11.09 -10.58 14.95
CA LEU A 190 10.55 -10.35 13.60
C LEU A 190 9.03 -10.21 13.63
N ALA A 191 8.34 -11.07 14.38
CA ALA A 191 6.90 -10.98 14.59
C ALA A 191 6.48 -9.66 15.26
N SER A 192 7.23 -9.20 16.27
CA SER A 192 6.93 -7.92 16.93
C SER A 192 7.05 -6.73 15.98
N ILE A 193 8.08 -6.71 15.12
CA ILE A 193 8.28 -5.68 14.10
C ILE A 193 7.12 -5.69 13.10
N ALA A 194 6.73 -6.88 12.62
CA ALA A 194 5.60 -7.04 11.70
C ALA A 194 4.27 -6.58 12.33
N VAL A 195 4.03 -6.88 13.61
CA VAL A 195 2.84 -6.41 14.33
C VAL A 195 2.83 -4.88 14.46
N VAL A 196 3.98 -4.25 14.74
CA VAL A 196 4.04 -2.78 14.77
C VAL A 196 3.78 -2.21 13.37
N GLN A 197 4.31 -2.81 12.31
CA GLN A 197 4.01 -2.39 10.94
C GLN A 197 2.51 -2.48 10.61
N LEU A 198 1.82 -3.54 11.03
CA LEU A 198 0.37 -3.69 10.89
C LEU A 198 -0.39 -2.55 11.55
N VAL A 199 0.00 -2.19 12.78
CA VAL A 199 -0.61 -1.08 13.52
C VAL A 199 -0.37 0.24 12.80
N LEU A 200 0.85 0.51 12.34
CA LEU A 200 1.16 1.73 11.58
C LEU A 200 0.36 1.79 10.28
N ALA A 201 0.22 0.69 9.56
CA ALA A 201 -0.62 0.62 8.36
C ALA A 201 -2.05 1.01 8.67
N ALA A 202 -2.64 0.46 9.74
CA ALA A 202 -3.98 0.83 10.18
C ALA A 202 -4.14 2.33 10.50
N LEU A 203 -3.11 2.94 11.10
CA LEU A 203 -3.11 4.38 11.39
C LEU A 203 -2.98 5.24 10.13
N VAL A 204 -2.19 4.81 9.14
CA VAL A 204 -2.16 5.44 7.81
C VAL A 204 -3.57 5.39 7.20
N PHE A 205 -4.21 4.22 7.18
CA PHE A 205 -5.56 4.07 6.63
C PHE A 205 -6.60 4.93 7.32
N LYS A 206 -6.58 4.97 8.65
CA LYS A 206 -7.48 5.82 9.44
C LYS A 206 -7.32 7.30 9.08
N SER A 207 -6.07 7.74 8.88
CA SER A 207 -5.76 9.13 8.53
C SER A 207 -6.21 9.46 7.10
N LEU A 208 -5.97 8.56 6.14
CA LEU A 208 -6.42 8.70 4.76
C LEU A 208 -7.96 8.73 4.65
N TYR A 209 -8.64 7.86 5.40
CA TYR A 209 -10.11 7.84 5.45
C TYR A 209 -10.68 9.18 5.94
N ALA A 210 -10.07 9.74 6.99
CA ALA A 210 -10.49 11.04 7.52
C ALA A 210 -10.29 12.16 6.49
N MET A 211 -9.23 12.11 5.68
CA MET A 211 -8.95 13.12 4.64
C MET A 211 -9.99 13.14 3.52
N LEU A 212 -10.60 12.00 3.16
CA LEU A 212 -11.66 11.94 2.14
C LEU A 212 -12.86 12.83 2.47
N GLY A 213 -13.10 13.07 3.76
CA GLY A 213 -14.19 13.89 4.25
C GLY A 213 -13.98 15.39 4.06
N TYR A 214 -12.89 15.84 3.41
CA TYR A 214 -12.58 17.26 3.25
C TYR A 214 -12.37 17.66 1.79
N SER A 215 -12.89 18.82 1.40
CA SER A 215 -12.62 19.47 0.11
C SER A 215 -12.59 21.00 0.27
N PRO A 216 -11.73 21.73 -0.47
CA PRO A 216 -11.70 23.17 -0.46
C PRO A 216 -12.57 23.79 -1.59
N TYR A 217 -13.25 22.98 -2.42
CA TYR A 217 -14.05 23.45 -3.56
C TYR A 217 -15.57 23.30 -3.30
N GLU A 218 -16.27 24.44 -3.23
CA GLU A 218 -17.71 24.50 -2.92
C GLU A 218 -18.62 24.07 -4.09
N GLU A 219 -18.18 24.24 -5.34
CA GLU A 219 -18.92 23.79 -6.53
C GLU A 219 -18.95 22.26 -6.66
N GLU A 220 -17.90 21.59 -6.20
CA GLU A 220 -17.81 20.13 -6.24
C GLU A 220 -18.75 19.48 -5.21
N LEU A 221 -19.00 20.17 -4.08
CA LEU A 221 -20.04 19.83 -3.12
C LEU A 221 -21.42 19.79 -3.80
N LYS A 222 -21.74 20.83 -4.59
CA LYS A 222 -23.03 20.96 -5.29
C LYS A 222 -23.21 19.94 -6.42
N ARG A 223 -22.15 19.66 -7.20
CA ARG A 223 -22.21 18.65 -8.28
C ARG A 223 -22.39 17.24 -7.74
N ARG A 224 -21.77 16.90 -6.60
CA ARG A 224 -21.84 15.56 -6.00
C ARG A 224 -23.14 15.31 -5.25
N THR A 225 -23.74 16.33 -4.62
CA THR A 225 -25.11 16.21 -4.08
C THR A 225 -26.13 16.01 -5.20
N ALA A 226 -25.94 16.67 -6.35
CA ALA A 226 -26.84 16.54 -7.50
C ALA A 226 -26.71 15.21 -8.25
N SER A 227 -25.64 14.43 -8.05
CA SER A 227 -25.45 13.10 -8.67
C SER A 227 -25.87 11.94 -7.76
N CYS A 228 -26.34 12.23 -6.54
CA CYS A 228 -26.80 11.24 -5.56
C CYS A 228 -28.32 11.30 -5.34
N GLU A 229 -29.03 12.20 -6.04
CA GLU A 229 -30.48 12.22 -6.24
C GLU A 229 -30.84 11.61 -7.59
#